data_AF-A0A956EL68-F1
#
_entry.id   AF-A0A956EL68-F1
#
_cell.length_a   1.000
_cell.length_b   1.000
_cell.length_c   1.000
_cell.angle_alpha   90.00
_cell.angle_beta   90.00
_cell.angle_gamma   90.00
#
_symmetry.space_group_name_H-M   'P 1'
#
loop_
_entity.id
_entity.type
_entity.pdbx_description
1 polymer ?
#
loop_
_entity_poly.entity_id
_entity_poly.type
_entity_poly.pdbx_seq_one_letter_code
_entity_poly.pdbx_strand_id
1 'polypeptide(L)'
;MELTPVIRAATNLWSSLSSSPKDSHYKLPPMLPGAVPVLGHALEMRRDPVALIQRGRDMFGDIFSMRLPGRPTVVMTGHRAQEKYFRFRDEEVDQREVYRFTVPVFGKGIAYDAEPEIMREQLGFFHAALREARLKTYAAGFVEEAEDYFGKWGDEGVVNMVDVGNELTIYTSSRSLLGKGFRTHLSAEFAHLYHDLEAGMNTLSLFAPNFPSPSHIKRDQARVKLGEMIGKIVEER
;
A
#
# COMPACT_ATOMS: atom_id res chain seq x y z
N MET A 1 40.95 -8.06 -21.46
CA MET A 1 39.88 -8.99 -21.87
C MET A 1 38.63 -8.58 -21.13
N GLU A 2 37.80 -7.73 -21.75
CA GLU A 2 36.62 -7.13 -21.09
C GLU A 2 35.53 -8.18 -20.91
N LEU A 3 35.02 -8.31 -19.69
CA LEU A 3 33.89 -9.18 -19.39
C LEU A 3 32.62 -8.56 -19.97
N THR A 4 31.83 -9.35 -20.69
CA THR A 4 30.57 -8.91 -21.29
C THR A 4 29.58 -8.40 -20.22
N PRO A 5 28.72 -7.42 -20.56
CA PRO A 5 27.83 -6.75 -19.60
C PRO A 5 26.92 -7.69 -18.80
N VAL A 6 26.58 -8.86 -19.36
CA VAL A 6 25.79 -9.91 -18.68
C VAL A 6 26.56 -10.56 -17.53
N ILE A 7 27.87 -10.81 -17.70
CA ILE A 7 28.72 -11.41 -16.66
C ILE A 7 28.94 -10.40 -15.53
N ARG A 8 29.04 -9.11 -15.86
CA ARG A 8 29.17 -8.00 -14.90
C ARG A 8 27.89 -7.79 -14.07
N ALA A 9 26.72 -7.92 -14.70
CA ALA A 9 25.44 -7.90 -14.00
C ALA A 9 25.26 -9.11 -13.06
N ALA A 10 25.67 -10.30 -13.50
CA ALA A 10 25.62 -11.52 -12.69
C ALA A 10 26.60 -11.49 -11.49
N THR A 11 27.80 -10.93 -11.66
CA THR A 11 28.78 -10.77 -10.57
C THR A 11 28.35 -9.71 -9.55
N ASN A 12 27.70 -8.62 -10.00
CA ASN A 12 27.13 -7.61 -9.10
C ASN A 12 25.91 -8.13 -8.33
N LEU A 13 25.11 -9.01 -8.94
CA LEU A 13 24.03 -9.72 -8.22
C LEU A 13 24.59 -10.72 -7.20
N TRP A 14 25.67 -11.43 -7.54
CA TRP A 14 26.30 -12.38 -6.63
C TRP A 14 26.96 -11.66 -5.44
N SER A 15 27.63 -10.53 -5.67
CA SER A 15 28.26 -9.74 -4.60
C SER A 15 27.25 -9.06 -3.68
N SER A 16 26.06 -8.68 -4.18
CA SER A 16 24.97 -8.16 -3.34
C SER A 16 24.22 -9.26 -2.57
N LEU A 17 24.22 -10.49 -3.09
CA LEU A 17 23.68 -11.67 -2.39
C LEU A 17 24.66 -12.26 -1.37
N SER A 18 25.97 -12.02 -1.53
CA SER A 18 27.04 -12.61 -0.70
C SER A 18 27.74 -11.64 0.25
N SER A 19 27.42 -10.34 0.26
CA SER A 19 28.02 -9.39 1.19
C SER A 19 27.38 -9.48 2.57
N SER A 20 27.83 -10.44 3.38
CA SER A 20 27.85 -10.19 4.83
C SER A 20 28.82 -9.03 5.09
N PRO A 21 28.42 -7.96 5.80
CA PRO A 21 29.34 -6.89 6.16
C PRO A 21 30.47 -7.51 6.98
N LYS A 22 31.69 -7.49 6.43
CA LYS A 22 32.84 -8.15 7.05
C LYS A 22 33.43 -7.41 8.26
N ASP A 23 32.93 -6.22 8.60
CA ASP A 23 33.35 -5.47 9.79
C ASP A 23 32.19 -4.62 10.34
N SER A 24 31.30 -5.25 11.11
CA SER A 24 30.28 -4.56 11.90
C SER A 24 30.47 -4.94 13.36
N HIS A 25 30.83 -3.99 14.23
CA HIS A 25 30.81 -4.16 15.69
C HIS A 25 29.40 -4.48 16.23
N TYR A 26 28.36 -4.36 15.41
CA TYR A 26 26.98 -4.66 15.75
C TYR A 26 26.60 -6.07 15.31
N LYS A 27 26.03 -6.84 16.26
CA LYS A 27 25.46 -8.15 15.98
C LYS A 27 24.10 -7.97 15.29
N LEU A 28 24.00 -8.38 14.03
CA LEU A 28 22.74 -8.36 13.29
C LEU A 28 21.72 -9.33 13.92
N PRO A 29 20.40 -9.05 13.82
CA PRO A 29 19.38 -9.99 14.25
C PRO A 29 19.47 -11.32 13.50
N PRO A 30 19.13 -12.45 14.15
CA PRO A 30 19.24 -13.79 13.55
C PRO A 30 18.40 -13.89 12.27
N MET A 31 18.95 -14.53 11.23
CA MET A 31 18.25 -14.72 9.96
C MET A 31 17.31 -15.92 10.03
N LEU A 32 16.06 -15.73 9.62
CA LEU A 32 15.07 -16.78 9.47
C LEU A 32 15.53 -17.78 8.39
N PRO A 33 15.64 -19.09 8.71
CA PRO A 33 15.90 -20.10 7.70
C PRO A 33 14.71 -20.28 6.75
N GLY A 34 14.97 -20.80 5.55
CA GLY A 34 13.95 -21.05 4.51
C GLY A 34 14.00 -20.09 3.32
N ALA A 35 14.87 -19.08 3.35
CA ALA A 35 15.07 -18.18 2.21
C ALA A 35 15.54 -18.94 0.95
N VAL A 36 14.79 -18.83 -0.15
CA VAL A 36 15.22 -19.36 -1.45
C VAL A 36 16.10 -18.33 -2.21
N PRO A 37 16.96 -18.77 -3.15
CA PRO A 37 17.77 -17.86 -3.96
C PRO A 37 16.92 -16.80 -4.67
N VAL A 38 17.40 -15.55 -4.70
CA VAL A 38 16.76 -14.36 -5.31
C VAL A 38 15.44 -13.92 -4.66
N LEU A 39 14.47 -14.81 -4.45
CA LEU A 39 13.15 -14.46 -3.93
C LEU A 39 13.09 -14.36 -2.39
N GLY A 40 14.07 -14.89 -1.67
CA GLY A 40 14.07 -14.90 -0.21
C GLY A 40 12.84 -15.62 0.34
N HIS A 41 12.05 -14.93 1.16
CA HIS A 41 10.81 -15.43 1.76
C HIS A 41 9.56 -14.89 1.05
N ALA A 42 9.67 -14.27 -0.14
CA ALA A 42 8.52 -13.67 -0.83
C ALA A 42 7.37 -14.66 -1.08
N LEU A 43 7.68 -15.91 -1.41
CA LEU A 43 6.67 -16.93 -1.67
C LEU A 43 5.92 -17.33 -0.40
N GLU A 44 6.63 -17.45 0.71
CA GLU A 44 6.03 -17.71 2.03
C GLU A 44 5.18 -16.50 2.47
N MET A 45 5.72 -15.28 2.30
CA MET A 45 5.03 -14.03 2.60
C MET A 45 3.72 -13.89 1.80
N ARG A 46 3.73 -14.28 0.51
CA ARG A 46 2.52 -14.24 -0.33
C ARG A 46 1.50 -15.29 0.09
N ARG A 47 1.94 -16.45 0.58
CA ARG A 47 1.07 -17.56 0.95
C ARG A 47 0.41 -17.35 2.30
N ASP A 48 1.20 -17.01 3.31
CA ASP A 48 0.75 -16.80 4.68
C ASP A 48 1.74 -15.89 5.44
N PRO A 49 1.54 -14.56 5.39
CA PRO A 49 2.44 -13.60 6.03
C PRO A 49 2.39 -13.72 7.56
N VAL A 50 1.24 -14.11 8.12
CA VAL A 50 1.05 -14.24 9.57
C VAL A 50 1.85 -15.43 10.09
N ALA A 51 1.73 -16.60 9.45
CA ALA A 51 2.50 -17.78 9.82
C ALA A 51 4.01 -17.56 9.65
N LEU A 52 4.44 -16.85 8.60
CA LEU A 52 5.85 -16.51 8.38
C LEU A 52 6.41 -15.67 9.54
N ILE A 53 5.71 -14.61 9.95
CA ILE A 53 6.14 -13.75 11.05
C ILE A 53 6.09 -14.51 12.38
N GLN A 54 5.04 -15.30 12.62
CA GLN A 54 4.90 -16.10 13.84
C GLN A 54 6.03 -17.12 13.96
N ARG A 55 6.39 -17.83 12.89
CA ARG A 55 7.53 -18.76 12.87
C ARG A 55 8.83 -18.07 13.28
N GLY A 56 9.09 -16.89 12.72
CA GLY A 56 10.29 -16.12 13.09
C GLY A 56 10.31 -15.72 14.55
N ARG A 57 9.14 -15.32 15.09
CA ARG A 57 8.97 -15.02 16.51
C ARG A 57 9.18 -16.24 17.40
N ASP A 58 8.63 -17.40 17.03
CA ASP A 58 8.77 -18.63 17.82
C ASP A 58 10.24 -19.09 17.90
N MET A 59 11.02 -18.86 16.83
CA MET A 59 12.42 -19.27 16.76
C MET A 59 13.38 -18.28 17.43
N PHE A 60 13.13 -16.97 17.29
CA PHE A 60 14.12 -15.94 17.59
C PHE A 60 13.62 -14.81 18.49
N GLY A 61 12.34 -14.86 18.88
CA GLY A 61 11.69 -13.82 19.65
C GLY A 61 11.35 -12.59 18.80
N ASP A 62 11.27 -11.45 19.47
CA ASP A 62 10.62 -10.25 18.92
C ASP A 62 11.38 -9.57 17.77
N ILE A 63 12.68 -9.84 17.59
CA ILE A 63 13.51 -9.21 16.55
C ILE A 63 14.30 -10.29 15.81
N PHE A 64 14.05 -10.40 14.50
CA PHE A 64 14.75 -11.32 13.61
C PHE A 64 14.84 -10.74 12.19
N SER A 65 15.72 -11.31 11.38
CA SER A 65 15.88 -10.92 9.98
C SER A 65 15.16 -11.91 9.07
N MET A 66 14.57 -11.41 7.98
CA MET A 66 14.14 -12.19 6.83
C MET A 66 14.70 -11.56 5.56
N ARG A 67 14.74 -12.34 4.47
CA ARG A 67 15.09 -11.85 3.14
C ARG A 67 13.84 -11.63 2.31
N LEU A 68 13.65 -10.43 1.77
CA LEU A 68 12.70 -10.15 0.70
C LEU A 68 13.48 -9.91 -0.61
N PRO A 69 12.83 -9.98 -1.79
CA PRO A 69 13.50 -9.75 -3.08
C PRO A 69 14.27 -8.43 -3.07
N GLY A 70 15.58 -8.52 -3.25
CA GLY A 70 16.48 -7.37 -3.32
C GLY A 70 16.75 -6.63 -2.00
N ARG A 71 16.18 -7.04 -0.86
CA ARG A 71 16.36 -6.33 0.43
C ARG A 71 16.45 -7.29 1.64
N PRO A 72 17.49 -7.20 2.48
CA PRO A 72 17.41 -7.74 3.83
C PRO A 72 16.37 -6.94 4.63
N THR A 73 15.57 -7.63 5.44
CA THR A 73 14.47 -7.02 6.20
C THR A 73 14.58 -7.45 7.66
N VAL A 74 14.59 -6.50 8.58
CA VAL A 74 14.48 -6.79 10.01
C VAL A 74 13.01 -6.71 10.40
N VAL A 75 12.48 -7.78 10.97
CA VAL A 75 11.14 -7.81 11.54
C VAL A 75 11.25 -7.42 13.01
N MET A 76 10.43 -6.45 13.41
CA MET A 76 10.34 -5.94 14.77
C MET A 76 8.90 -6.16 15.27
N THR A 77 8.75 -7.04 16.24
CA THR A 77 7.45 -7.41 16.81
C THR A 77 7.44 -7.22 18.33
N GLY A 78 6.27 -7.19 18.94
CA GLY A 78 6.16 -7.01 20.39
C GLY A 78 6.38 -5.57 20.83
N HIS A 79 5.94 -5.26 22.06
CA HIS A 79 5.81 -3.88 22.55
C HIS A 79 7.13 -3.09 22.48
N ARG A 80 8.23 -3.66 22.98
CA ARG A 80 9.53 -2.95 23.07
C ARG A 80 10.13 -2.64 21.70
N ALA A 81 10.05 -3.59 20.77
CA ALA A 81 10.61 -3.39 19.43
C ALA A 81 9.75 -2.41 18.63
N GLN A 82 8.42 -2.50 18.74
CA GLN A 82 7.50 -1.57 18.09
C GLN A 82 7.62 -0.15 18.65
N GLU A 83 7.75 0.02 19.97
CA GLU A 83 7.99 1.33 20.58
C GLU A 83 9.27 1.96 20.01
N LYS A 84 10.35 1.19 19.89
CA LYS A 84 11.58 1.69 19.28
C LYS A 84 11.37 2.07 17.81
N TYR A 85 10.67 1.24 17.04
CA TYR A 85 10.39 1.51 15.62
C TYR A 85 9.60 2.81 15.42
N PHE A 86 8.49 2.98 16.16
CA PHE A 86 7.62 4.16 16.03
C PHE A 86 8.23 5.45 16.60
N ARG A 87 9.34 5.37 17.35
CA ARG A 87 10.11 6.52 17.83
C ARG A 87 11.29 6.90 16.94
N PHE A 88 11.57 6.15 15.87
CA PHE A 88 12.59 6.58 14.91
C PHE A 88 12.17 7.90 14.25
N ARG A 89 13.16 8.75 13.98
CA ARG A 89 12.95 9.97 13.20
C ARG A 89 12.94 9.65 11.71
N ASP A 90 12.34 10.53 10.91
CA ASP A 90 12.30 10.39 9.45
C ASP A 90 13.71 10.39 8.82
N GLU A 91 14.74 10.95 9.50
CA GLU A 91 16.14 10.84 9.05
C GLU A 91 16.77 9.47 9.33
N GLU A 92 16.20 8.68 10.24
CA GLU A 92 16.66 7.33 10.58
C GLU A 92 15.95 6.26 9.74
N VAL A 93 14.70 6.52 9.33
CA VAL A 93 13.88 5.61 8.52
C VAL A 93 13.08 6.40 7.46
N ASP A 94 13.18 6.01 6.20
CA ASP A 94 12.42 6.65 5.11
C ASP A 94 11.24 5.77 4.65
N GLN A 95 10.02 6.18 4.99
CA GLN A 95 8.81 5.48 4.57
C GLN A 95 8.57 5.57 3.05
N ARG A 96 9.03 6.65 2.39
CA ARG A 96 8.82 6.87 0.95
C ARG A 96 9.48 5.77 0.13
N GLU A 97 10.65 5.28 0.56
CA GLU A 97 11.33 4.16 -0.12
C GLU A 97 10.50 2.89 -0.19
N VAL A 98 9.62 2.67 0.80
CA VAL A 98 8.71 1.53 0.85
C VAL A 98 7.44 1.84 0.09
N TYR A 99 6.83 3.00 0.31
CA TYR A 99 5.55 3.36 -0.31
C TYR A 99 5.63 3.81 -1.78
N ARG A 100 6.82 3.88 -2.39
CA ARG A 100 6.97 4.17 -3.83
C ARG A 100 6.17 3.23 -4.75
N PHE A 101 5.74 2.06 -4.28
CA PHE A 101 4.85 1.21 -5.06
C PHE A 101 3.46 1.80 -5.30
N THR A 102 3.05 2.80 -4.50
CA THR A 102 1.75 3.48 -4.66
C THR A 102 1.79 4.58 -5.72
N VAL A 103 2.96 4.96 -6.23
CA VAL A 103 3.10 6.06 -7.20
C VAL A 103 2.31 5.84 -8.50
N PRO A 104 2.28 4.64 -9.10
CA PRO A 104 1.43 4.41 -10.28
C PRO A 104 -0.07 4.53 -9.99
N VAL A 105 -0.48 4.38 -8.73
CA VAL A 105 -1.88 4.51 -8.29
C VAL A 105 -2.23 5.97 -8.01
N PHE A 106 -1.44 6.65 -7.18
CA PHE A 106 -1.74 8.03 -6.80
C PHE A 106 -1.38 9.04 -7.90
N GLY A 107 -0.32 8.76 -8.64
CA GLY A 107 0.26 9.63 -9.65
C GLY A 107 1.55 10.30 -9.18
N LYS A 108 2.28 10.86 -10.13
CA LYS A 108 3.56 11.53 -9.86
C LYS A 108 3.37 12.82 -9.05
N GLY A 109 4.30 13.11 -8.16
CA GLY A 109 4.28 14.29 -7.29
C GLY A 109 3.19 14.26 -6.21
N ILE A 110 2.58 13.10 -5.96
CA ILE A 110 1.55 12.92 -4.92
C ILE A 110 2.09 12.05 -3.79
N ALA A 111 1.89 12.51 -2.56
CA ALA A 111 2.30 11.88 -1.32
C ALA A 111 3.77 11.40 -1.37
N TYR A 112 3.99 10.09 -1.45
CA TYR A 112 5.31 9.46 -1.38
C TYR A 112 6.21 9.70 -2.60
N ASP A 113 5.69 10.28 -3.69
CA ASP A 113 6.49 10.76 -4.84
C ASP A 113 6.81 12.26 -4.77
N ALA A 114 6.28 12.99 -3.80
CA ALA A 114 6.51 14.43 -3.65
C ALA A 114 7.77 14.74 -2.83
N GLU A 115 8.32 15.95 -3.02
CA GLU A 115 9.33 16.49 -2.12
C GLU A 115 8.78 16.59 -0.68
N PRO A 116 9.62 16.42 0.37
CA PRO A 116 9.15 16.34 1.76
C PRO A 116 8.23 17.48 2.18
N GLU A 117 8.55 18.71 1.77
CA GLU A 117 7.76 19.91 2.07
C GLU A 117 6.38 19.84 1.43
N ILE A 118 6.32 19.43 0.16
CA ILE A 118 5.07 19.31 -0.60
C ILE A 118 4.22 18.15 -0.04
N MET A 119 4.84 17.02 0.28
CA MET A 119 4.16 15.89 0.92
C MET A 119 3.52 16.32 2.24
N ARG A 120 4.25 17.09 3.06
CA ARG A 120 3.75 17.61 4.34
C ARG A 120 2.54 18.51 4.16
N GLU A 121 2.55 19.38 3.16
CA GLU A 121 1.41 20.22 2.81
C GLU A 121 0.20 19.39 2.36
N GLN A 122 0.42 18.43 1.45
CA GLN A 122 -0.63 17.52 0.96
C GLN A 122 -1.28 16.72 2.10
N LEU A 123 -0.47 16.14 2.99
CA LEU A 123 -0.97 15.44 4.18
C LEU A 123 -1.69 16.39 5.15
N GLY A 124 -1.28 17.66 5.22
CA GLY A 124 -1.98 18.70 5.96
C GLY A 124 -3.44 18.88 5.52
N PHE A 125 -3.73 18.79 4.21
CA PHE A 125 -5.11 18.84 3.70
C PHE A 125 -5.95 17.66 4.20
N PHE A 126 -5.39 16.44 4.19
CA PHE A 126 -6.06 15.25 4.71
C PHE A 126 -6.31 15.36 6.22
N HIS A 127 -5.33 15.81 7.00
CA HIS A 127 -5.51 16.01 8.43
C HIS A 127 -6.60 17.02 8.75
N ALA A 128 -6.73 18.10 7.97
CA ALA A 128 -7.80 19.07 8.14
C ALA A 128 -9.19 18.47 7.85
N ALA A 129 -9.30 17.61 6.83
CA ALA A 129 -10.53 16.92 6.48
C ALA A 129 -10.97 15.89 7.55
N LEU A 130 -10.02 15.29 8.27
CA LEU A 130 -10.27 14.24 9.26
C LEU A 130 -10.39 14.75 10.71
N ARG A 131 -10.56 16.05 10.92
CA ARG A 131 -10.78 16.61 12.28
C ARG A 131 -12.18 16.33 12.81
N GLU A 132 -12.30 16.26 14.14
CA GLU A 132 -13.58 15.99 14.84
C GLU A 132 -14.76 16.83 14.33
N ALA A 133 -14.55 18.13 14.12
CA ALA A 133 -15.59 19.03 13.62
C ALA A 133 -16.16 18.59 12.25
N ARG A 134 -15.30 18.04 11.37
CA ARG A 134 -15.71 17.48 10.07
C ARG A 134 -16.34 16.10 10.24
N LEU A 135 -15.77 15.23 11.08
CA LEU A 135 -16.30 13.89 11.35
C LEU A 135 -17.77 13.93 11.83
N LYS A 136 -18.15 14.92 12.66
CA LYS A 136 -19.55 15.12 13.08
C LYS A 136 -20.49 15.34 11.90
N THR A 137 -20.05 16.06 10.87
CA THR A 137 -20.82 16.28 9.65
C THR A 137 -20.85 15.04 8.74
N TYR A 138 -19.81 14.22 8.78
CA TYR A 138 -19.73 12.99 7.99
C TYR A 138 -20.63 11.88 8.53
N ALA A 139 -20.80 11.80 9.85
CA ALA A 139 -21.65 10.79 10.49
C ALA A 139 -23.09 10.80 9.95
N ALA A 140 -23.69 11.99 9.79
CA ALA A 140 -25.02 12.11 9.17
C ALA A 140 -25.03 11.57 7.73
N GLY A 141 -23.98 11.89 6.94
CA GLY A 141 -23.82 11.36 5.59
C GLY A 141 -23.66 9.84 5.55
N PHE A 142 -23.01 9.23 6.54
CA PHE A 142 -22.87 7.78 6.62
C PHE A 142 -24.22 7.10 6.85
N VAL A 143 -25.05 7.66 7.73
CA VAL A 143 -26.40 7.15 7.99
C VAL A 143 -27.25 7.26 6.74
N GLU A 144 -27.28 8.42 6.08
CA GLU A 144 -28.07 8.62 4.85
C GLU A 144 -27.66 7.65 3.73
N GLU A 145 -26.36 7.42 3.50
CA GLU A 145 -25.90 6.47 2.47
C GLU A 145 -26.23 5.02 2.85
N ALA A 146 -26.15 4.66 4.13
CA ALA A 146 -26.53 3.33 4.60
C ALA A 146 -28.05 3.09 4.44
N GLU A 147 -28.87 4.06 4.82
CA GLU A 147 -30.33 4.00 4.66
C GLU A 147 -30.72 3.89 3.18
N ASP A 148 -30.11 4.66 2.27
CA ASP A 148 -30.36 4.55 0.83
C ASP A 148 -29.85 3.22 0.23
N TYR A 149 -28.73 2.70 0.72
CA TYR A 149 -28.17 1.43 0.24
C TYR A 149 -29.04 0.24 0.67
N PHE A 150 -29.30 0.13 1.97
CA PHE A 150 -30.07 -0.99 2.53
C PHE A 150 -31.58 -0.84 2.31
N GLY A 151 -32.10 0.37 2.12
CA GLY A 151 -33.51 0.61 1.80
C GLY A 151 -33.94 0.05 0.44
N LYS A 152 -32.99 -0.33 -0.43
CA LYS A 152 -33.23 -1.01 -1.71
C LYS A 152 -33.33 -2.53 -1.57
N TRP A 153 -33.03 -3.08 -0.41
CA TRP A 153 -33.11 -4.52 -0.17
C TRP A 153 -34.57 -4.93 0.06
N GLY A 154 -34.88 -6.19 -0.27
CA GLY A 154 -36.13 -6.84 0.13
C GLY A 154 -36.04 -7.40 1.56
N ASP A 155 -37.07 -8.12 1.98
CA ASP A 155 -37.15 -8.67 3.34
C ASP A 155 -36.10 -9.75 3.64
N GLU A 156 -35.67 -10.51 2.61
CA GLU A 156 -34.66 -11.56 2.72
C GLU A 156 -33.82 -11.72 1.44
N GLY A 157 -32.60 -12.25 1.58
CA GLY A 157 -31.70 -12.50 0.47
C GLY A 157 -30.32 -13.02 0.88
N VAL A 158 -29.51 -13.39 -0.10
CA VAL A 158 -28.10 -13.78 0.08
C VAL A 158 -27.22 -12.76 -0.62
N VAL A 159 -26.27 -12.20 0.13
CA VAL A 159 -25.33 -11.19 -0.37
C VAL A 159 -23.90 -11.59 -0.03
N ASN A 160 -22.95 -11.05 -0.79
CA ASN A 160 -21.53 -11.12 -0.44
C ASN A 160 -21.17 -9.89 0.42
N MET A 161 -20.87 -10.12 1.70
CA MET A 161 -20.56 -9.02 2.63
C MET A 161 -19.29 -8.24 2.26
N VAL A 162 -18.36 -8.83 1.51
CA VAL A 162 -17.17 -8.11 1.02
C VAL A 162 -17.58 -7.07 -0.03
N ASP A 163 -18.44 -7.47 -0.96
CA ASP A 163 -18.91 -6.56 -2.03
C ASP A 163 -19.75 -5.43 -1.42
N VAL A 164 -20.67 -5.77 -0.50
CA VAL A 164 -21.47 -4.78 0.25
C VAL A 164 -20.58 -3.80 1.01
N GLY A 165 -19.56 -4.31 1.73
CA GLY A 165 -18.62 -3.48 2.48
C GLY A 165 -17.84 -2.52 1.59
N ASN A 166 -17.37 -3.00 0.44
CA ASN A 166 -16.61 -2.20 -0.52
C ASN A 166 -17.48 -1.08 -1.14
N GLU A 167 -18.69 -1.41 -1.58
CA GLU A 167 -19.61 -0.45 -2.18
C GLU A 167 -20.00 0.64 -1.17
N LEU A 168 -20.46 0.25 0.02
CA LEU A 168 -20.88 1.19 1.04
C LEU A 168 -19.71 2.08 1.50
N THR A 169 -18.49 1.52 1.63
CA THR A 169 -17.29 2.30 1.98
C THR A 169 -16.96 3.35 0.93
N ILE A 170 -17.08 3.02 -0.37
CA ILE A 170 -16.86 3.99 -1.45
C ILE A 170 -17.91 5.09 -1.40
N TYR A 171 -19.18 4.76 -1.20
CA TYR A 171 -20.28 5.75 -1.13
C TYR A 171 -20.14 6.70 0.05
N THR A 172 -19.88 6.17 1.25
CA THR A 172 -19.71 6.99 2.46
C THR A 172 -18.46 7.87 2.38
N SER A 173 -17.33 7.31 1.93
CA SER A 173 -16.05 8.01 1.83
C SER A 173 -16.11 9.13 0.79
N SER A 174 -16.66 8.84 -0.39
CA SER A 174 -16.80 9.84 -1.46
C SER A 174 -17.74 10.98 -1.09
N ARG A 175 -18.88 10.69 -0.48
CA ARG A 175 -19.80 11.72 0.01
C ARG A 175 -19.12 12.64 1.02
N SER A 176 -18.36 12.06 1.95
CA SER A 176 -17.75 12.80 3.06
C SER A 176 -16.52 13.60 2.63
N LEU A 177 -15.65 12.99 1.84
CA LEU A 177 -14.37 13.57 1.46
C LEU A 177 -14.47 14.43 0.19
N LEU A 178 -15.31 14.05 -0.77
CA LEU A 178 -15.42 14.70 -2.08
C LEU A 178 -16.72 15.48 -2.24
N GLY A 179 -17.70 15.27 -1.34
CA GLY A 179 -18.96 15.99 -1.27
C GLY A 179 -20.09 15.34 -2.08
N LYS A 180 -21.33 15.76 -1.79
CA LYS A 180 -22.55 15.21 -2.39
C LYS A 180 -22.55 15.27 -3.92
N GLY A 181 -22.08 16.37 -4.51
CA GLY A 181 -22.00 16.52 -5.97
C GLY A 181 -21.06 15.51 -6.62
N PHE A 182 -19.98 15.09 -5.94
CA PHE A 182 -19.14 14.02 -6.47
C PHE A 182 -19.85 12.66 -6.37
N ARG A 183 -20.47 12.39 -5.22
CA ARG A 183 -21.21 11.15 -4.96
C ARG A 183 -22.38 10.92 -5.92
N THR A 184 -23.09 11.96 -6.35
CA THR A 184 -24.18 11.81 -7.32
C THR A 184 -23.69 11.42 -8.72
N HIS A 185 -22.42 11.71 -9.05
CA HIS A 185 -21.78 11.31 -10.29
C HIS A 185 -21.03 9.97 -10.19
N LEU A 186 -21.01 9.34 -9.01
CA LEU A 186 -20.47 8.00 -8.84
C LEU A 186 -21.40 6.97 -9.47
N SER A 187 -21.12 6.67 -10.73
CA SER A 187 -21.73 5.56 -11.46
C SER A 187 -21.09 4.22 -11.08
N ALA A 188 -21.73 3.12 -11.47
CA ALA A 188 -21.14 1.79 -11.40
C ALA A 188 -19.77 1.72 -12.14
N GLU A 189 -19.61 2.51 -13.21
CA GLU A 189 -18.33 2.63 -13.93
C GLU A 189 -17.22 3.16 -13.01
N PHE A 190 -17.48 4.19 -12.21
CA PHE A 190 -16.48 4.71 -11.28
C PHE A 190 -16.07 3.64 -10.26
N ALA A 191 -17.04 2.90 -9.70
CA ALA A 191 -16.76 1.85 -8.74
C ALA A 191 -15.87 0.74 -9.35
N HIS A 192 -16.16 0.33 -10.59
CA HIS A 192 -15.32 -0.63 -11.32
C HIS A 192 -13.90 -0.11 -11.57
N LEU A 193 -13.76 1.15 -11.98
CA LEU A 193 -12.44 1.76 -12.19
C LEU A 193 -11.67 1.87 -10.86
N TYR A 194 -12.33 2.22 -9.76
CA TYR A 194 -11.70 2.27 -8.44
C TYR A 194 -11.23 0.89 -7.99
N HIS A 195 -12.02 -0.16 -8.26
CA HIS A 195 -11.61 -1.54 -8.00
C HIS A 195 -10.41 -1.97 -8.84
N ASP A 196 -10.37 -1.64 -10.14
CA ASP A 196 -9.22 -1.92 -11.00
C ASP A 196 -7.95 -1.18 -10.52
N LEU A 197 -8.12 0.03 -9.99
CA LEU A 197 -7.04 0.80 -9.36
C LEU A 197 -6.50 0.11 -8.11
N GLU A 198 -7.39 -0.37 -7.22
CA GLU A 198 -7.04 -1.08 -5.98
C GLU A 198 -6.39 -2.45 -6.25
N ALA A 199 -6.92 -3.22 -7.21
CA ALA A 199 -6.35 -4.52 -7.62
C ALA A 199 -4.90 -4.39 -8.13
N GLY A 200 -4.52 -3.18 -8.56
CA GLY A 200 -3.15 -2.80 -8.92
C GLY A 200 -2.19 -2.62 -7.75
N MET A 201 -2.63 -2.72 -6.49
CA MET A 201 -1.85 -2.62 -5.25
C MET A 201 -1.63 -4.00 -4.60
N ASN A 202 -1.12 -4.95 -5.36
CA ASN A 202 -0.92 -6.32 -4.86
C ASN A 202 0.56 -6.56 -4.45
N THR A 203 0.86 -7.76 -3.93
CA THR A 203 2.22 -8.12 -3.49
C THR A 203 3.28 -8.00 -4.58
N LEU A 204 2.93 -8.16 -5.86
CA LEU A 204 3.89 -7.96 -6.96
C LEU A 204 4.28 -6.49 -7.08
N SER A 205 3.32 -5.57 -6.85
CA SER A 205 3.51 -4.13 -6.92
C SER A 205 4.55 -3.63 -5.93
N LEU A 206 4.63 -4.24 -4.73
CA LEU A 206 5.63 -3.92 -3.71
C LEU A 206 7.07 -4.06 -4.21
N PHE A 207 7.34 -5.04 -5.09
CA PHE A 207 8.69 -5.32 -5.59
C PHE A 207 8.91 -4.85 -7.03
N ALA A 208 7.84 -4.80 -7.84
CA ALA A 208 7.89 -4.47 -9.26
C ALA A 208 6.65 -3.64 -9.68
N PRO A 209 6.53 -2.38 -9.22
CA PRO A 209 5.31 -1.57 -9.38
C PRO A 209 4.92 -1.26 -10.83
N ASN A 210 5.90 -1.29 -11.74
CA ASN A 210 5.73 -1.01 -13.18
C ASN A 210 5.75 -2.27 -14.05
N PHE A 211 5.71 -3.47 -13.45
CA PHE A 211 5.70 -4.71 -14.24
C PHE A 211 4.41 -4.80 -15.07
N PRO A 212 4.44 -5.15 -16.37
CA PRO A 212 3.24 -5.15 -17.22
C PRO A 212 2.34 -6.38 -16.99
N SER A 213 1.85 -6.55 -15.76
CA SER A 213 0.83 -7.55 -15.43
C SER A 213 -0.56 -7.08 -15.89
N PRO A 214 -1.52 -8.00 -16.12
CA PRO A 214 -2.89 -7.62 -16.43
C PRO A 214 -3.51 -6.65 -15.41
N SER A 215 -3.24 -6.83 -14.11
CA SER A 215 -3.70 -5.91 -13.05
C SER A 215 -3.07 -4.53 -13.15
N HIS A 216 -1.77 -4.43 -13.45
CA HIS A 216 -1.11 -3.12 -13.56
C HIS A 216 -1.55 -2.35 -14.81
N ILE A 217 -1.81 -3.05 -15.92
CA ILE A 217 -2.35 -2.42 -17.13
C ILE A 217 -3.75 -1.83 -16.85
N LYS A 218 -4.63 -2.61 -16.21
CA LYS A 218 -5.96 -2.13 -15.81
C LYS A 218 -5.90 -0.96 -14.84
N ARG A 219 -5.01 -1.04 -13.84
CA ARG A 219 -4.74 0.06 -12.89
C ARG A 219 -4.38 1.36 -13.60
N ASP A 220 -3.42 1.31 -14.52
CA ASP A 220 -2.93 2.50 -15.21
C ASP A 220 -4.03 3.12 -16.10
N GLN A 221 -4.81 2.27 -16.78
CA GLN A 221 -5.98 2.70 -17.56
C GLN A 221 -7.07 3.32 -16.66
N ALA A 222 -7.34 2.70 -15.51
CA ALA A 222 -8.31 3.19 -14.55
C ALA A 222 -7.89 4.53 -13.95
N ARG A 223 -6.59 4.71 -13.65
CA ARG A 223 -6.06 5.96 -13.10
C ARG A 223 -6.27 7.15 -14.05
N VAL A 224 -6.08 6.95 -15.35
CA VAL A 224 -6.30 7.99 -16.36
C VAL A 224 -7.79 8.37 -16.38
N LYS A 225 -8.68 7.38 -16.53
CA LYS A 225 -10.13 7.61 -16.60
C LYS A 225 -10.70 8.25 -15.34
N LEU A 226 -10.29 7.78 -14.16
CA LEU A 226 -10.68 8.38 -12.88
C LEU A 226 -10.21 9.84 -12.79
N GLY A 227 -9.00 10.13 -13.25
CA GLY A 227 -8.48 11.50 -13.33
C GLY A 227 -9.33 12.41 -14.21
N GLU A 228 -9.75 11.93 -15.39
CA GLU A 228 -10.64 12.66 -16.29
C GLU A 228 -12.03 12.90 -15.68
N MET A 229 -12.62 11.88 -15.06
CA MET A 229 -13.92 11.99 -14.39
C MET A 229 -13.88 12.99 -13.22
N ILE A 230 -12.86 12.88 -12.36
CA ILE A 230 -12.68 13.81 -11.25
C ILE A 230 -12.40 15.23 -11.77
N GLY A 231 -11.57 15.38 -12.81
CA GLY A 231 -11.26 16.66 -13.43
C GLY A 231 -12.51 17.41 -13.90
N LYS A 232 -13.41 16.72 -14.62
CA LYS A 232 -14.70 17.29 -15.05
C LYS A 232 -15.55 17.79 -13.88
N ILE A 233 -15.65 16.99 -12.81
CA ILE A 233 -16.43 17.37 -11.62
C ILE A 233 -15.82 18.60 -10.91
N VAL A 234 -14.49 18.75 -10.95
CA VAL A 234 -13.82 19.92 -10.37
C VAL A 234 -14.02 21.16 -11.25
N GLU A 235 -13.99 21.03 -12.58
CA GLU A 235 -14.21 22.14 -13.52
C GLU A 235 -15.65 22.68 -13.49
N GLU A 236 -16.63 21.83 -13.17
CA GLU A 236 -18.05 22.21 -13.05
C GLU A 236 -18.41 22.94 -11.73
N ARG A 237 -17.47 23.01 -10.77
CA ARG A 237 -17.67 23.67 -9.46
C ARG A 237 -17.15 25.09 -9.42
#